data_AF-A0A286U943-F1
#
_entry.id   AF-A0A286U943-F1
#
_cell.length_a   1.000
_cell.length_b   1.000
_cell.length_c   1.000
_cell.angle_alpha   90.00
_cell.angle_beta   90.00
_cell.angle_gamma   90.00
#
_symmetry.space_group_name_H-M   'P 1'
#
loop_
_entity.id
_entity.type
_entity.pdbx_description
1 polymer ?
#
loop_
_entity_poly.entity_id
_entity_poly.type
_entity_poly.pdbx_seq_one_letter_code
_entity_poly.pdbx_strand_id
1 'polypeptide(L)'
;MVTLQVIWMIRLSYNTWRRGLFSLHEEDYRWEVLRRKIPRWFFHVVNLVFIAIIQNILLFLIAIPTHNAAILPTNDRGLRISDYILAALTLVTLIIEFTADNQQYSYQSHKRSGVYVENDWPGARIRWTQADVQRGFITRGLWAWSRHPNFACEQTFWILQAFFPILAAPHVAETEQGKRTPIALIIPPLALCLLFYASTSFTESISENKYPKAYRAYKKRVAKFVPFLTPVKGWLLHLQGKKEYCDRLLFEDVISKDEVAKKAE
;
A
#
# COMPACT_ATOMS: atom_id res chain seq x y z
N MET A 1 2.21 6.84 -20.87
CA MET A 1 1.15 6.60 -19.86
C MET A 1 0.58 5.19 -19.93
N VAL A 2 -0.04 4.78 -21.06
CA VAL A 2 -0.66 3.43 -21.22
C VAL A 2 0.28 2.29 -20.82
N THR A 3 1.53 2.29 -21.28
CA THR A 3 2.52 1.27 -20.91
C THR A 3 2.70 1.15 -19.39
N LEU A 4 2.73 2.28 -18.66
CA LEU A 4 2.87 2.29 -17.20
C LEU A 4 1.62 1.68 -16.53
N GLN A 5 0.43 1.93 -17.09
CA GLN A 5 -0.81 1.32 -16.61
C GLN A 5 -0.83 -0.18 -16.86
N VAL A 6 -0.38 -0.64 -18.03
CA VAL A 6 -0.28 -2.08 -18.32
C VAL A 6 0.68 -2.76 -17.34
N ILE A 7 1.84 -2.16 -17.07
CA ILE A 7 2.80 -2.69 -16.07
C ILE A 7 2.13 -2.76 -14.68
N TRP A 8 1.46 -1.69 -14.27
CA TRP A 8 0.72 -1.65 -12.99
C TRP A 8 -0.37 -2.72 -12.92
N MET A 9 -1.16 -2.90 -13.98
CA MET A 9 -2.23 -3.91 -14.07
C MET A 9 -1.69 -5.34 -14.02
N ILE A 10 -0.60 -5.63 -14.75
CA ILE A 10 0.05 -6.95 -14.72
C ILE A 10 0.55 -7.24 -13.31
N ARG A 11 1.23 -6.28 -12.67
CA ARG A 11 1.70 -6.40 -11.29
C ARG A 11 0.55 -6.66 -10.31
N LEU A 12 -0.52 -5.87 -10.40
CA LEU A 12 -1.72 -6.01 -9.56
C LEU A 12 -2.39 -7.39 -9.75
N SER A 13 -2.52 -7.82 -11.01
CA SER A 13 -3.12 -9.11 -11.37
C SER A 13 -2.28 -10.26 -10.86
N TYR A 14 -0.96 -10.21 -11.03
CA TYR A 14 -0.03 -11.20 -10.48
C TYR A 14 -0.12 -11.28 -8.95
N ASN A 15 -0.16 -10.13 -8.26
CA ASN A 15 -0.27 -10.09 -6.80
C ASN A 15 -1.63 -10.64 -6.29
N THR A 16 -2.70 -10.41 -7.04
CA THR A 16 -4.04 -10.95 -6.74
C THR A 16 -4.08 -12.46 -6.96
N TRP A 17 -3.57 -12.94 -8.09
CA TRP A 17 -3.51 -14.36 -8.46
C TRP A 17 -2.75 -15.20 -7.44
N ARG A 18 -1.50 -14.84 -7.13
CA ARG A 18 -0.65 -15.59 -6.17
C ARG A 18 -1.25 -15.66 -4.76
N ARG A 19 -2.15 -14.74 -4.43
CA ARG A 19 -2.85 -14.69 -3.13
C ARG A 19 -4.14 -15.52 -3.10
N GLY A 20 -4.53 -16.15 -4.21
CA GLY A 20 -5.75 -16.95 -4.31
C GLY A 20 -7.03 -16.14 -4.53
N LEU A 21 -6.94 -14.81 -4.67
CA LEU A 21 -8.09 -13.90 -4.69
C LEU A 21 -8.92 -13.94 -6.00
N PHE A 22 -8.51 -14.74 -6.98
CA PHE A 22 -9.33 -15.06 -8.15
C PHE A 22 -10.20 -16.32 -7.95
N SER A 23 -10.10 -16.97 -6.78
CA SER A 23 -11.01 -18.06 -6.41
C SER A 23 -12.44 -17.54 -6.25
N LEU A 24 -13.40 -18.27 -6.83
CA LEU A 24 -14.84 -17.98 -6.66
C LEU A 24 -15.36 -18.32 -5.25
N HIS A 25 -14.56 -19.04 -4.45
CA HIS A 25 -14.93 -19.51 -3.12
C HIS A 25 -14.31 -18.70 -1.99
N GLU A 26 -13.30 -17.88 -2.29
CA GLU A 26 -12.63 -17.07 -1.29
C GLU A 26 -13.15 -15.63 -1.31
N GLU A 27 -13.40 -15.06 -0.13
CA GLU A 27 -13.67 -13.63 0.04
C GLU A 27 -12.56 -12.97 0.85
N ASP A 28 -12.38 -11.66 0.68
CA ASP A 28 -11.46 -10.90 1.53
C ASP A 28 -11.95 -10.97 3.00
N TYR A 29 -11.08 -11.44 3.88
CA TYR A 29 -11.37 -11.65 5.32
C TYR A 29 -11.96 -10.42 6.03
N ARG A 30 -11.71 -9.21 5.53
CA ARG A 30 -12.26 -7.97 6.09
C ARG A 30 -13.78 -7.94 6.01
N TRP A 31 -14.38 -8.54 4.97
CA TRP A 31 -15.83 -8.60 4.80
C TRP A 31 -16.49 -9.49 5.85
N GLU A 32 -15.87 -10.63 6.18
CA GLU A 32 -16.34 -11.50 7.25
C GLU A 32 -16.34 -10.76 8.60
N VAL A 33 -15.24 -10.05 8.92
CA VAL A 33 -15.13 -9.26 10.15
C VAL A 33 -16.17 -8.13 10.17
N LEU A 34 -16.37 -7.43 9.05
CA LEU A 34 -17.37 -6.36 8.96
C LEU A 34 -18.79 -6.89 9.18
N ARG A 35 -19.13 -8.00 8.53
CA ARG A 35 -20.46 -8.65 8.63
C ARG A 35 -20.81 -9.06 10.06
N ARG A 36 -19.80 -9.40 10.87
CA ARG A 36 -19.97 -9.69 12.30
C ARG A 36 -20.15 -8.44 13.18
N LYS A 37 -19.75 -7.26 12.70
CA LYS A 37 -19.78 -6.00 13.46
C LYS A 37 -21.03 -5.16 13.24
N ILE A 38 -21.80 -5.43 12.18
CA ILE A 38 -22.98 -4.63 11.83
C ILE A 38 -24.24 -5.49 11.64
N PRO A 39 -25.44 -4.93 11.88
CA PRO A 39 -26.70 -5.64 11.63
C PRO A 39 -26.85 -6.04 10.16
N ARG A 40 -27.54 -7.16 9.90
CA ARG A 40 -27.74 -7.72 8.54
C ARG A 40 -28.36 -6.71 7.57
N TRP A 41 -29.38 -5.97 8.00
CA TRP A 41 -30.03 -4.95 7.15
C TRP A 41 -29.05 -3.86 6.72
N PHE A 42 -28.16 -3.41 7.63
CA PHE A 42 -27.18 -2.37 7.32
C PHE A 42 -26.08 -2.91 6.41
N PHE A 43 -25.70 -4.18 6.55
CA PHE A 43 -24.78 -4.84 5.62
C PHE A 43 -25.34 -4.85 4.18
N HIS A 44 -26.64 -5.05 3.99
CA HIS A 44 -27.26 -4.95 2.65
C HIS A 44 -27.20 -3.52 2.09
N VAL A 45 -27.42 -2.50 2.92
CA VAL A 45 -27.25 -1.09 2.51
C VAL A 45 -25.81 -0.81 2.10
N VAL A 46 -24.83 -1.28 2.88
CA VAL A 46 -23.40 -1.17 2.55
C VAL A 46 -23.10 -1.88 1.23
N ASN A 47 -23.62 -3.08 0.99
CA ASN A 47 -23.41 -3.78 -0.27
C ASN A 47 -23.97 -3.00 -1.46
N LEU A 48 -25.19 -2.47 -1.36
CA LEU A 48 -25.79 -1.71 -2.45
C LEU A 48 -25.06 -0.39 -2.70
N VAL A 49 -24.89 0.42 -1.66
CA VAL A 49 -24.36 1.78 -1.81
C VAL A 49 -22.85 1.74 -2.02
N PHE A 50 -22.11 1.04 -1.17
CA PHE A 50 -20.66 1.08 -1.22
C PHE A 50 -20.10 0.13 -2.27
N ILE A 51 -20.51 -1.15 -2.27
CA ILE A 51 -19.93 -2.13 -3.20
C ILE A 51 -20.49 -1.97 -4.61
N ALA A 52 -21.81 -1.94 -4.79
CA ALA A 52 -22.40 -1.91 -6.12
C ALA A 52 -22.30 -0.52 -6.78
N ILE A 53 -22.41 0.57 -6.02
CA ILE A 53 -22.41 1.93 -6.59
C ILE A 53 -21.02 2.58 -6.46
N ILE A 54 -20.54 2.84 -5.24
CA ILE A 54 -19.32 3.64 -5.03
C ILE A 54 -18.08 2.97 -5.63
N GLN A 55 -17.87 1.66 -5.48
CA GLN A 55 -16.70 0.99 -6.07
C GLN A 55 -16.69 1.08 -7.61
N ASN A 56 -17.83 0.90 -8.27
CA ASN A 56 -17.92 1.03 -9.74
C ASN A 56 -17.64 2.47 -10.20
N ILE A 57 -18.13 3.47 -9.46
CA ILE A 57 -17.79 4.87 -9.73
C ILE A 57 -16.28 5.08 -9.56
N LEU A 58 -15.68 4.61 -8.47
CA LEU A 58 -14.24 4.75 -8.24
C LEU A 58 -13.38 4.07 -9.33
N LEU A 59 -13.80 2.89 -9.80
CA LEU A 59 -13.16 2.20 -10.93
C LEU A 59 -13.31 2.98 -12.23
N PHE A 60 -14.46 3.63 -12.48
CA PHE A 60 -14.59 4.53 -13.62
C PHE A 60 -13.67 5.75 -13.48
N LEU A 61 -13.62 6.35 -12.28
CA LEU A 61 -12.82 7.55 -12.00
C LEU A 61 -11.32 7.31 -12.23
N ILE A 62 -10.79 6.11 -11.99
CA ILE A 62 -9.36 5.79 -12.23
C ILE A 62 -8.97 5.87 -13.72
N ALA A 63 -9.93 5.74 -14.65
CA ALA A 63 -9.70 5.80 -16.08
C ALA A 63 -9.65 7.24 -16.62
N ILE A 64 -10.16 8.21 -15.86
CA ILE A 64 -10.27 9.62 -16.28
C ILE A 64 -8.91 10.23 -16.68
N PRO A 65 -7.82 10.05 -15.92
CA PRO A 65 -6.52 10.60 -16.33
C PRO A 65 -6.06 10.10 -17.70
N THR A 66 -6.23 8.81 -17.99
CA THR A 66 -5.86 8.22 -19.28
C THR A 66 -6.71 8.76 -20.42
N HIS A 67 -8.04 8.83 -20.19
CA HIS A 67 -8.96 9.41 -21.14
C HIS A 67 -8.57 10.85 -21.47
N ASN A 68 -8.30 11.66 -20.46
CA ASN A 68 -7.93 13.06 -20.64
C ASN A 68 -6.61 13.21 -21.39
N ALA A 69 -5.62 12.36 -21.12
CA ALA A 69 -4.37 12.35 -21.87
C ALA A 69 -4.58 11.95 -23.35
N ALA A 70 -5.51 11.04 -23.64
CA ALA A 70 -5.78 10.56 -24.99
C ALA A 70 -6.48 11.60 -25.88
N ILE A 71 -7.31 12.47 -25.30
CA ILE A 71 -8.06 13.50 -26.02
C ILE A 71 -7.31 14.84 -26.15
N LEU A 72 -6.06 14.93 -25.67
CA LEU A 72 -5.28 16.16 -25.81
C LEU A 72 -5.07 16.54 -27.28
N PRO A 73 -5.12 17.85 -27.62
CA PRO A 73 -4.86 18.34 -28.97
C PRO A 73 -3.52 17.83 -29.52
N THR A 74 -3.47 17.56 -30.82
CA THR A 74 -2.27 17.00 -31.50
C THR A 74 -1.01 17.85 -31.29
N ASN A 75 -1.17 19.16 -31.20
CA ASN A 75 -0.06 20.10 -31.00
C ASN A 75 0.58 19.98 -29.61
N ASP A 76 -0.15 19.43 -28.63
CA ASP A 76 0.32 19.23 -27.25
C ASP A 76 0.77 17.77 -26.98
N ARG A 77 0.85 16.91 -28.01
CA ARG A 77 1.23 15.49 -27.86
C ARG A 77 2.74 15.23 -27.81
N GLY A 78 3.57 16.26 -27.97
CA GLY A 78 5.02 16.12 -27.86
C GLY A 78 5.43 15.79 -26.43
N LEU A 79 6.33 14.81 -26.24
CA LEU A 79 6.84 14.45 -24.92
C LEU A 79 7.63 15.60 -24.30
N ARG A 80 7.21 16.03 -23.11
CA ARG A 80 7.87 17.08 -22.32
C ARG A 80 8.76 16.48 -21.25
N ILE A 81 9.64 17.29 -20.68
CA ILE A 81 10.48 16.89 -19.54
C ILE A 81 9.63 16.34 -18.38
N SER A 82 8.45 16.93 -18.15
CA SER A 82 7.49 16.45 -17.14
C SER A 82 7.07 15.00 -17.37
N ASP A 83 6.89 14.57 -18.62
CA ASP A 83 6.47 13.20 -18.93
C ASP A 83 7.56 12.19 -18.57
N TYR A 84 8.83 12.53 -18.85
CA TYR A 84 9.97 11.69 -18.48
C TYR A 84 10.15 11.61 -16.96
N ILE A 85 10.01 12.73 -16.24
CA ILE A 85 10.06 12.76 -14.78
C ILE A 85 8.94 11.91 -14.18
N LEU A 86 7.68 12.12 -14.63
CA LEU A 86 6.54 11.35 -14.16
C LEU A 86 6.68 9.87 -14.48
N ALA A 87 7.19 9.51 -15.66
CA ALA A 87 7.43 8.12 -16.03
C ALA A 87 8.49 7.47 -15.14
N ALA A 88 9.61 8.15 -14.89
CA ALA A 88 10.67 7.67 -14.00
C ALA A 88 10.14 7.48 -12.57
N LEU A 89 9.43 8.48 -12.01
CA LEU A 89 8.82 8.39 -10.69
C LEU A 89 7.79 7.25 -10.60
N THR A 90 7.00 7.05 -11.66
CA THR A 90 6.02 5.96 -11.73
C THR A 90 6.72 4.60 -11.73
N LEU A 91 7.78 4.42 -12.52
CA LEU A 91 8.54 3.16 -12.56
C LEU A 91 9.20 2.86 -11.21
N VAL A 92 9.83 3.87 -10.59
CA VAL A 92 10.40 3.72 -9.24
C VAL A 92 9.32 3.33 -8.24
N THR A 93 8.15 3.98 -8.30
CA THR A 93 7.01 3.66 -7.44
C THR A 93 6.57 2.21 -7.61
N LEU A 94 6.44 1.73 -8.85
CA LEU A 94 6.05 0.34 -9.15
C LEU A 94 7.10 -0.68 -8.71
N ILE A 95 8.39 -0.36 -8.82
CA ILE A 95 9.48 -1.23 -8.33
C ILE A 95 9.43 -1.36 -6.81
N ILE A 96 9.24 -0.25 -6.09
CA ILE A 96 9.11 -0.25 -4.63
C ILE A 96 7.85 -1.01 -4.22
N GLU A 97 6.73 -0.79 -4.92
CA GLU A 97 5.47 -1.48 -4.67
C GLU A 97 5.62 -2.99 -4.85
N PHE A 98 6.19 -3.43 -5.97
CA PHE A 98 6.42 -4.84 -6.25
C PHE A 98 7.38 -5.46 -5.23
N THR A 99 8.39 -4.70 -4.79
CA THR A 99 9.28 -5.14 -3.70
C THR A 99 8.50 -5.33 -2.40
N ALA A 100 7.64 -4.39 -2.02
CA ALA A 100 6.82 -4.47 -0.82
C ALA A 100 5.83 -5.64 -0.85
N ASP A 101 5.19 -5.88 -2.00
CA ASP A 101 4.30 -7.03 -2.23
C ASP A 101 5.05 -8.36 -2.07
N ASN A 102 6.24 -8.47 -2.67
CA ASN A 102 7.06 -9.68 -2.53
C ASN A 102 7.57 -9.88 -1.11
N GLN A 103 7.98 -8.81 -0.40
CA GLN A 103 8.35 -8.90 1.02
C GLN A 103 7.18 -9.44 1.87
N GLN A 104 5.97 -8.90 1.68
CA GLN A 104 4.78 -9.36 2.39
C GLN A 104 4.47 -10.83 2.07
N TYR A 105 4.53 -11.21 0.79
CA TYR A 105 4.25 -12.59 0.39
C TYR A 105 5.30 -13.56 0.91
N SER A 106 6.60 -13.20 0.85
CA SER A 106 7.71 -13.98 1.40
C SER A 106 7.49 -14.24 2.88
N TYR A 107 7.16 -13.21 3.65
CA TYR A 107 6.83 -13.34 5.07
C TYR A 107 5.63 -14.26 5.32
N GLN A 108 4.50 -14.06 4.61
CA GLN A 108 3.30 -14.87 4.81
C GLN A 108 3.48 -16.32 4.36
N SER A 109 4.35 -16.57 3.39
CA SER A 109 4.71 -17.92 2.95
C SER A 109 5.54 -18.60 4.03
N HIS A 110 6.61 -17.95 4.49
CA HIS A 110 7.45 -18.46 5.57
C HIS A 110 6.65 -18.70 6.87
N LYS A 111 5.75 -17.78 7.24
CA LYS A 111 4.88 -17.94 8.41
C LYS A 111 3.97 -19.18 8.33
N ARG A 112 3.56 -19.58 7.12
CA ARG A 112 2.66 -20.74 6.91
C ARG A 112 3.42 -22.05 6.75
N SER A 113 4.53 -22.06 6.01
CA SER A 113 5.24 -23.28 5.63
C SER A 113 6.60 -23.46 6.32
N GLY A 114 7.16 -22.43 6.94
CA GLY A 114 8.52 -22.42 7.47
C GLY A 114 9.62 -22.37 6.39
N VAL A 115 9.25 -22.43 5.11
CA VAL A 115 10.23 -22.53 4.00
C VAL A 115 10.73 -21.15 3.60
N TYR A 116 12.04 -21.03 3.45
CA TYR A 116 12.69 -19.87 2.83
C TYR A 116 12.85 -20.10 1.32
N VAL A 117 12.51 -19.10 0.51
CA VAL A 117 12.63 -19.17 -0.95
C VAL A 117 13.88 -18.41 -1.38
N GLU A 118 14.93 -19.14 -1.77
CA GLU A 118 16.22 -18.54 -2.13
C GLU A 118 16.16 -17.70 -3.41
N ASN A 119 15.36 -18.13 -4.39
CA ASN A 119 15.23 -17.49 -5.70
C ASN A 119 14.12 -16.43 -5.76
N ASP A 120 13.76 -15.81 -4.64
CA ASP A 120 12.75 -14.75 -4.59
C ASP A 120 13.23 -13.45 -5.27
N TRP A 121 12.33 -12.48 -5.45
CA TRP A 121 12.67 -11.11 -5.86
C TRP A 121 13.80 -10.56 -4.98
N PRO A 122 14.88 -9.95 -5.54
CA PRO A 122 16.07 -9.58 -4.75
C PRO A 122 15.76 -8.75 -3.51
N GLY A 123 14.84 -7.79 -3.61
CA GLY A 123 14.42 -6.95 -2.48
C GLY A 123 13.53 -7.66 -1.43
N ALA A 124 13.14 -8.91 -1.67
CA ALA A 124 12.28 -9.71 -0.80
C ALA A 124 12.98 -10.92 -0.14
N ARG A 125 14.27 -11.13 -0.42
CA ARG A 125 15.13 -12.19 0.16
C ARG A 125 15.52 -11.90 1.61
N ILE A 126 14.53 -11.65 2.45
CA ILE A 126 14.71 -11.39 3.88
C ILE A 126 14.70 -12.73 4.62
N ARG A 127 15.73 -12.99 5.42
CA ARG A 127 15.75 -14.14 6.34
C ARG A 127 14.82 -13.86 7.52
N TRP A 128 13.66 -14.51 7.49
CA TRP A 128 12.67 -14.43 8.55
C TRP A 128 13.10 -15.28 9.75
N THR A 129 12.93 -14.74 10.95
CA THR A 129 13.29 -15.43 12.19
C THR A 129 12.06 -15.98 12.90
N GLN A 130 12.27 -16.87 13.86
CA GLN A 130 11.18 -17.37 14.70
C GLN A 130 10.49 -16.24 15.48
N ALA A 131 11.24 -15.19 15.86
CA ALA A 131 10.70 -14.00 16.48
C ALA A 131 9.73 -13.24 15.55
N ASP A 132 10.06 -13.16 14.26
CA ASP A 132 9.18 -12.55 13.25
C ASP A 132 7.87 -13.33 13.08
N VAL A 133 7.95 -14.66 13.12
CA VAL A 133 6.76 -15.54 13.06
C VAL A 133 5.90 -15.39 14.31
N GLN A 134 6.51 -15.41 15.50
CA GLN A 134 5.82 -15.24 16.79
C GLN A 134 5.14 -13.87 16.90
N ARG A 135 5.77 -12.79 16.42
CA ARG A 135 5.16 -11.46 16.35
C ARG A 135 3.91 -11.44 15.46
N GLY A 136 3.90 -12.25 14.40
CA GLY A 136 2.72 -12.52 13.59
C GLY A 136 2.41 -11.52 12.48
N PHE A 137 3.22 -10.47 12.32
CA PHE A 137 3.17 -9.56 11.16
C PHE A 137 4.58 -9.08 10.78
N ILE A 138 4.73 -8.64 9.52
CA ILE A 138 5.98 -8.15 8.96
C ILE A 138 6.36 -6.78 9.57
N THR A 139 7.64 -6.59 9.85
CA THR A 139 8.20 -5.30 10.30
C THR A 139 9.56 -4.97 9.68
N ARG A 140 10.15 -5.88 8.89
CA ARG A 140 11.48 -5.73 8.28
C ARG A 140 11.39 -5.27 6.82
N GLY A 141 12.51 -4.80 6.27
CA GLY A 141 12.57 -4.29 4.90
C GLY A 141 11.84 -2.95 4.77
N LEU A 142 11.02 -2.78 3.72
CA LEU A 142 10.23 -1.56 3.51
C LEU A 142 9.21 -1.35 4.63
N TRP A 143 8.78 -2.45 5.27
CA TRP A 143 7.83 -2.44 6.38
C TRP A 143 8.42 -1.83 7.68
N ALA A 144 9.74 -1.64 7.76
CA ALA A 144 10.36 -0.89 8.86
C ALA A 144 10.20 0.63 8.70
N TRP A 145 9.95 1.09 7.47
CA TRP A 145 9.86 2.51 7.11
C TRP A 145 8.41 2.97 6.94
N SER A 146 7.55 2.13 6.39
CA SER A 146 6.12 2.39 6.25
C SER A 146 5.36 1.16 6.70
N ARG A 147 4.23 1.32 7.38
CA ARG A 147 3.41 0.17 7.80
C ARG A 147 2.63 -0.45 6.65
N HIS A 148 2.47 0.29 5.55
CA HIS A 148 1.80 -0.17 4.32
C HIS A 148 2.53 0.42 3.11
N PRO A 149 3.78 0.00 2.84
CA PRO A 149 4.59 0.58 1.77
C PRO A 149 3.97 0.36 0.40
N ASN A 150 3.39 -0.83 0.15
CA ASN A 150 2.67 -1.11 -1.09
C ASN A 150 1.44 -0.21 -1.27
N PHE A 151 0.62 -0.01 -0.23
CA PHE A 151 -0.53 0.90 -0.32
C PHE A 151 -0.13 2.37 -0.49
N ALA A 152 1.02 2.78 0.06
CA ALA A 152 1.56 4.11 -0.17
C ALA A 152 1.99 4.30 -1.63
N CYS A 153 2.65 3.29 -2.22
CA CYS A 153 3.02 3.29 -3.63
C CYS A 153 1.79 3.26 -4.54
N GLU A 154 0.77 2.45 -4.24
CA GLU A 154 -0.48 2.37 -4.99
C GLU A 154 -1.19 3.75 -5.03
N GLN A 155 -1.29 4.43 -3.88
CA GLN A 155 -1.81 5.80 -3.79
C GLN A 155 -0.97 6.80 -4.60
N THR A 156 0.36 6.67 -4.52
CA THR A 156 1.31 7.53 -5.26
C THR A 156 1.16 7.31 -6.77
N PHE A 157 0.96 6.07 -7.21
CA PHE A 157 0.74 5.73 -8.61
C PHE A 157 -0.47 6.48 -9.17
N TRP A 158 -1.63 6.44 -8.51
CA TRP A 158 -2.83 7.14 -9.00
C TRP A 158 -2.63 8.65 -9.08
N ILE A 159 -1.94 9.24 -8.10
CA ILE A 159 -1.60 10.67 -8.10
C ILE A 159 -0.69 11.01 -9.28
N LEU A 160 0.37 10.22 -9.52
CA LEU A 160 1.27 10.40 -10.67
C LEU A 160 0.54 10.26 -12.00
N GLN A 161 -0.39 9.30 -12.12
CA GLN A 161 -1.22 9.14 -13.32
C GLN A 161 -2.09 10.38 -13.59
N ALA A 162 -2.66 10.99 -12.54
CA ALA A 162 -3.43 12.23 -12.67
C ALA A 162 -2.57 13.42 -13.14
N PHE A 163 -1.29 13.46 -12.79
CA PHE A 163 -0.40 14.56 -13.18
C PHE A 163 0.01 14.56 -14.66
N PHE A 164 -0.01 13.42 -15.36
CA PHE A 164 0.34 13.37 -16.79
C PHE A 164 -0.50 14.35 -17.64
N PRO A 165 -1.84 14.23 -17.71
CA PRO A 165 -2.65 15.17 -18.50
C PRO A 165 -2.60 16.60 -17.97
N ILE A 166 -2.40 16.80 -16.66
CA ILE A 166 -2.31 18.13 -16.05
C ILE A 166 -1.06 18.88 -16.53
N LEU A 167 0.09 18.21 -16.55
CA LEU A 167 1.36 18.83 -16.94
C LEU A 167 1.57 18.87 -18.47
N ALA A 168 0.93 17.96 -19.20
CA ALA A 168 0.98 17.93 -20.67
C ALA A 168 0.32 19.16 -21.29
N ALA A 169 -0.75 19.69 -20.68
CA ALA A 169 -1.50 20.82 -21.21
C ALA A 169 -1.76 21.89 -20.12
N PRO A 170 -0.80 22.80 -19.86
CA PRO A 170 -0.93 23.84 -18.83
C PRO A 170 -2.12 24.79 -19.09
N HIS A 171 -2.59 24.86 -20.34
CA HIS A 171 -3.76 25.65 -20.75
C HIS A 171 -5.10 24.91 -20.62
N VAL A 172 -5.14 23.65 -20.13
CA VAL A 172 -6.42 22.95 -19.83
C VAL A 172 -7.23 23.69 -18.75
N ALA A 173 -6.58 24.56 -17.96
CA ALA A 173 -7.27 25.50 -17.08
C ALA A 173 -8.17 26.51 -17.82
N GLU A 174 -7.98 26.72 -19.12
CA GLU A 174 -8.63 27.75 -19.96
C GLU A 174 -9.40 27.14 -21.14
N THR A 175 -10.02 25.97 -20.97
CA THR A 175 -10.90 25.44 -22.02
C THR A 175 -12.27 26.15 -21.98
N GLU A 176 -12.48 26.99 -22.99
CA GLU A 176 -13.75 27.61 -23.43
C GLU A 176 -14.80 26.51 -23.74
N GLN A 177 -15.44 26.00 -22.70
CA GLN A 177 -16.79 25.41 -22.62
C GLN A 177 -16.95 24.77 -21.24
N GLY A 178 -17.24 25.60 -20.25
CA GLY A 178 -17.63 25.17 -18.90
C GLY A 178 -16.45 24.81 -17.98
N LYS A 179 -15.74 25.83 -17.48
CA LYS A 179 -14.90 25.88 -16.26
C LYS A 179 -14.70 24.53 -15.54
N ARG A 180 -13.88 23.63 -16.10
CA ARG A 180 -13.35 22.49 -15.34
C ARG A 180 -12.08 22.98 -14.66
N THR A 181 -12.13 23.19 -13.35
CA THR A 181 -10.93 23.54 -12.59
C THR A 181 -9.90 22.40 -12.68
N PRO A 182 -8.59 22.67 -12.81
CA PRO A 182 -7.54 21.63 -12.80
C PRO A 182 -7.62 20.69 -11.59
N ILE A 183 -8.22 21.16 -10.48
CA ILE A 183 -8.46 20.40 -9.25
C ILE A 183 -9.38 19.20 -9.50
N ALA A 184 -10.36 19.31 -10.41
CA ALA A 184 -11.28 18.21 -10.73
C ALA A 184 -10.54 16.96 -11.25
N LEU A 185 -9.37 17.14 -11.87
CA LEU A 185 -8.53 16.05 -12.39
C LEU A 185 -7.85 15.25 -11.27
N ILE A 186 -7.73 15.82 -10.08
CA ILE A 186 -7.11 15.21 -8.90
C ILE A 186 -8.18 14.59 -7.96
N ILE A 187 -9.47 14.87 -8.18
CA ILE A 187 -10.56 14.26 -7.39
C ILE A 187 -10.53 12.72 -7.46
N PRO A 188 -10.37 12.08 -8.64
CA PRO A 188 -10.28 10.62 -8.73
C PRO A 188 -9.23 9.97 -7.82
N PRO A 189 -7.91 10.31 -7.92
CA PRO A 189 -6.92 9.70 -7.06
C PRO A 189 -7.14 10.06 -5.58
N LEU A 190 -7.64 11.26 -5.24
CA LEU A 190 -7.91 11.62 -3.84
C LEU A 190 -9.05 10.79 -3.24
N ALA A 191 -10.12 10.53 -3.99
CA ALA A 191 -11.21 9.68 -3.55
C ALA A 191 -10.74 8.25 -3.29
N LEU A 192 -9.88 7.71 -4.17
CA LEU A 192 -9.25 6.40 -3.99
C LEU A 192 -8.30 6.38 -2.78
N CYS A 193 -7.48 7.42 -2.59
CA CYS A 193 -6.60 7.55 -1.43
C CYS A 193 -7.40 7.60 -0.12
N LEU A 194 -8.53 8.31 -0.09
CA LEU A 194 -9.40 8.38 1.09
C LEU A 194 -10.02 7.01 1.41
N LEU A 195 -10.51 6.30 0.38
CA LEU A 195 -10.98 4.93 0.52
C LEU A 195 -9.89 4.03 1.10
N PHE A 196 -8.68 4.09 0.53
CA PHE A 196 -7.54 3.28 0.99
C PHE A 196 -7.14 3.64 2.41
N TYR A 197 -7.19 4.92 2.79
CA TYR A 197 -6.93 5.34 4.17
C TYR A 197 -7.93 4.73 5.15
N ALA A 198 -9.23 4.79 4.84
CA ALA A 198 -10.28 4.23 5.68
C ALA A 198 -10.14 2.70 5.77
N SER A 199 -9.95 2.04 4.62
CA SER A 199 -9.77 0.58 4.52
C SER A 199 -8.52 0.12 5.27
N THR A 200 -7.41 0.83 5.16
CA THR A 200 -6.18 0.55 5.90
C THR A 200 -6.40 0.71 7.40
N SER A 201 -7.12 1.74 7.83
CA SER A 201 -7.42 1.95 9.25
C SER A 201 -8.27 0.82 9.83
N PHE A 202 -9.23 0.30 9.05
CA PHE A 202 -9.97 -0.90 9.42
C PHE A 202 -9.07 -2.14 9.51
N THR A 203 -8.20 -2.37 8.52
CA THR A 203 -7.20 -3.44 8.54
C THR A 203 -6.28 -3.36 9.75
N GLU A 204 -5.79 -2.17 10.09
CA GLU A 204 -4.96 -1.95 11.29
C GLU A 204 -5.73 -2.26 12.57
N SER A 205 -7.03 -1.99 12.64
CA SER A 205 -7.85 -2.34 13.81
C SER A 205 -7.96 -3.86 14.01
N ILE A 206 -8.03 -4.62 12.93
CA ILE A 206 -8.07 -6.09 12.98
C ILE A 206 -6.72 -6.62 13.47
N SER A 207 -5.62 -6.13 12.89
CA SER A 207 -4.26 -6.49 13.30
C SER A 207 -3.96 -6.11 14.74
N GLU A 208 -4.45 -4.94 15.19
CA GLU A 208 -4.31 -4.51 16.58
C GLU A 208 -5.07 -5.42 17.54
N ASN A 209 -6.28 -5.86 17.19
CA ASN A 209 -7.01 -6.81 18.01
C ASN A 209 -6.32 -8.18 18.08
N LYS A 210 -5.67 -8.61 16.99
CA LYS A 210 -4.95 -9.88 16.93
C LYS A 210 -3.60 -9.83 17.65
N TYR A 211 -2.90 -8.69 17.60
CA TYR A 211 -1.56 -8.50 18.15
C TYR A 211 -1.48 -7.21 19.01
N PRO A 212 -2.20 -7.11 20.15
CA PRO A 212 -2.43 -5.82 20.83
C PRO A 212 -1.17 -5.09 21.27
N LYS A 213 -0.21 -5.79 21.89
CA LYS A 213 1.01 -5.17 22.41
C LYS A 213 1.96 -4.76 21.26
N ALA A 214 2.33 -5.71 20.41
CA ALA A 214 3.30 -5.51 19.34
C ALA A 214 2.78 -4.55 18.25
N TYR A 215 1.51 -4.67 17.84
CA TYR A 215 0.97 -3.83 16.78
C TYR A 215 0.73 -2.38 17.23
N ARG A 216 0.38 -2.15 18.51
CA ARG A 216 0.36 -0.79 19.08
C ARG A 216 1.74 -0.16 19.10
N ALA A 217 2.78 -0.93 19.47
CA ALA A 217 4.16 -0.46 19.38
C ALA A 217 4.52 -0.11 17.93
N TYR A 218 4.13 -0.95 16.97
CA TYR A 218 4.33 -0.69 15.53
C TYR A 218 3.64 0.60 15.06
N LYS A 219 2.37 0.81 15.45
CA LYS A 219 1.62 2.03 15.12
C LYS A 219 2.27 3.30 15.68
N LYS A 220 2.89 3.21 16.85
CA LYS A 220 3.65 4.32 17.47
C LYS A 220 4.99 4.55 16.75
N ARG A 221 5.72 3.48 16.46
CA ARG A 221 7.12 3.53 16.01
C ARG A 221 7.31 3.79 14.50
N VAL A 222 6.42 3.27 13.66
CA VAL A 222 6.53 3.32 12.20
C VAL A 222 5.38 4.15 11.63
N ALA A 223 5.60 4.93 10.58
CA ALA A 223 4.58 5.74 9.91
C ALA A 223 3.63 4.89 9.05
N LYS A 224 2.36 5.30 8.90
CA LYS A 224 1.36 4.50 8.16
C LYS A 224 1.73 4.34 6.68
N PHE A 225 1.99 5.46 6.00
CA PHE A 225 2.29 5.52 4.57
C PHE A 225 3.61 6.24 4.28
N VAL A 226 3.88 7.33 4.99
CA VAL A 226 4.96 8.28 4.67
C VAL A 226 6.27 7.89 5.36
N PRO A 227 7.28 7.36 4.66
CA PRO A 227 8.44 6.71 5.28
C PRO A 227 9.33 7.67 6.07
N PHE A 228 9.48 8.93 5.63
CA PHE A 228 10.31 9.92 6.30
C PHE A 228 9.75 10.39 7.66
N LEU A 229 8.48 10.10 7.97
CA LEU A 229 7.92 10.35 9.30
C LEU A 229 8.32 9.27 10.32
N THR A 230 8.88 8.14 9.89
CA THR A 230 9.31 7.06 10.80
C THR A 230 10.51 7.45 11.66
N PRO A 231 11.58 8.08 11.12
CA PRO A 231 12.64 8.66 11.94
C PRO A 231 12.11 9.69 12.95
N VAL A 232 11.20 10.59 12.52
CA VAL A 232 10.57 11.60 13.39
C VAL A 232 9.84 10.94 14.55
N LYS A 233 9.03 9.91 14.28
CA LYS A 233 8.36 9.10 15.32
C LYS A 233 9.34 8.41 16.26
N GLY A 234 10.44 7.88 15.71
CA GLY A 234 11.51 7.28 16.50
C GLY A 234 12.13 8.27 17.47
N TRP A 235 12.43 9.48 17.00
CA TRP A 235 12.96 10.57 17.82
C TRP A 235 11.97 11.01 18.91
N LEU A 236 10.70 11.20 18.57
CA LEU A 236 9.66 11.52 19.56
C LEU A 236 9.51 10.43 20.64
N LEU A 237 9.60 9.14 20.26
CA LEU A 237 9.57 8.04 21.23
C LEU A 237 10.83 7.99 22.09
N HIS A 238 11.97 8.44 21.57
CA HIS A 238 13.21 8.53 22.34
C HIS A 238 13.08 9.60 23.43
N LEU A 239 12.56 10.78 23.11
CA LEU A 239 12.27 11.83 24.09
C LEU A 239 11.29 11.38 25.18
N GLN A 240 10.42 10.41 24.87
CA GLN A 240 9.47 9.83 25.83
C GLN A 240 10.02 8.63 26.62
N GLY A 241 11.27 8.22 26.40
CA GLY A 241 11.85 7.01 27.01
C GLY A 241 11.20 5.70 26.56
N LYS A 242 10.46 5.70 25.44
CA LYS A 242 9.65 4.56 24.97
C LYS A 242 10.20 3.90 23.70
N LYS A 243 11.25 4.47 23.08
CA LYS A 243 11.81 3.97 21.83
C LYS A 243 12.35 2.55 21.97
N GLU A 244 13.19 2.30 22.96
CA GLU A 244 13.80 0.97 23.16
C GLU A 244 12.75 -0.12 23.40
N TYR A 245 11.71 0.17 24.20
CA TYR A 245 10.60 -0.74 24.38
C TYR A 245 9.91 -1.09 23.05
N CYS A 246 9.66 -0.09 22.20
CA CYS A 246 9.04 -0.33 20.89
C CYS A 246 9.98 -1.09 19.96
N ASP A 247 11.26 -0.72 19.91
CA ASP A 247 12.25 -1.36 19.03
C ASP A 247 12.45 -2.83 19.42
N ARG A 248 12.52 -3.16 20.71
CA ARG A 248 12.59 -4.54 21.20
C ARG A 248 11.40 -5.40 20.74
N LEU A 249 10.18 -4.87 20.86
CA LEU A 249 8.99 -5.59 20.38
C LEU A 249 8.93 -5.80 18.87
N LEU A 250 9.65 -5.01 18.08
CA LEU A 250 9.50 -4.95 16.62
C LEU A 250 10.68 -5.50 15.83
N PHE A 251 11.89 -5.44 16.39
CA PHE A 251 13.13 -5.67 15.65
C PHE A 251 14.11 -6.57 16.37
N GLU A 252 13.93 -6.81 17.67
CA GLU A 252 14.80 -7.72 18.41
C GLU A 252 14.43 -9.17 18.09
N ASP A 253 15.45 -9.96 17.82
CA ASP A 253 15.29 -11.41 17.70
C ASP A 253 15.19 -12.02 19.10
N VAL A 254 14.32 -13.01 19.26
CA VAL A 254 14.30 -13.83 20.46
C VAL A 254 15.61 -14.60 20.46
N ILE A 255 16.60 -14.10 21.18
CA ILE A 255 17.82 -14.86 21.43
C ILE A 255 17.35 -16.12 22.14
N SER A 256 17.50 -17.26 21.47
CA SER A 256 17.23 -18.54 22.11
C SER A 256 18.12 -18.65 23.34
N LYS A 257 17.60 -19.18 24.46
CA LYS A 257 18.44 -19.40 25.65
C LYS A 257 19.72 -20.20 25.33
N ASP A 258 19.68 -21.00 24.28
CA ASP A 258 20.80 -21.80 23.77
C ASP A 258 21.93 -20.96 23.16
N GLU A 259 21.64 -19.80 22.57
CA GLU A 259 22.67 -18.87 22.06
C GLU A 259 23.34 -18.05 23.18
N VAL A 260 22.63 -17.80 24.28
CA VAL A 260 23.22 -17.18 25.49
C VAL A 260 24.13 -18.18 26.20
N ALA A 261 23.75 -19.45 26.26
CA ALA A 261 24.59 -20.53 26.81
C ALA A 261 25.87 -20.72 25.98
N LYS A 262 25.78 -20.73 24.65
CA LYS A 262 26.95 -20.88 23.75
C LYS A 262 27.89 -19.66 23.70
N LYS A 263 27.46 -18.51 24.20
CA LYS A 263 28.32 -17.31 24.33
C LYS A 263 28.90 -17.13 25.74
N ALA A 264 28.50 -17.98 26.68
CA ALA A 264 28.97 -17.97 28.06
C ALA A 264 29.98 -19.10 28.36
N GLU A 265 30.27 -19.95 27.38
CA GLU A 265 31.46 -20.84 27.31
C GLU A 265 32.54 -20.19 26.42
#